data_AF-A0A5S9IU75-F1
#
_entry.id   AF-A0A5S9IU75-F1
#
_cell.length_a   1.000
_cell.length_b   1.000
_cell.length_c   1.000
_cell.angle_alpha   90.00
_cell.angle_beta   90.00
_cell.angle_gamma   90.00
#
_symmetry.space_group_name_H-M   'P 1'
#
loop_
_entity.id
_entity.type
_entity.pdbx_description
1 polymer ?
#
loop_
_entity_poly.entity_id
_entity_poly.type
_entity_poly.pdbx_seq_one_letter_code
_entity_poly.pdbx_strand_id
1 'polypeptide(L)'
;MTSPSPAAQVIISLIPIVGIVMGCVVIFFYLYWSHKQKILMIEKGIIENKPFDYRLFSLFVGCVLFGIGGGLTLFFYVKEGIGYSLLGGLVPLSVSIGLLFFHLNYDKLK
;
A
#
# COMPACT_ATOMS: atom_id res chain seq x y z
N MET A 1 11.46 18.92 -28.24
CA MET A 1 11.27 17.63 -27.55
C MET A 1 10.30 16.81 -28.38
N THR A 2 10.73 15.68 -28.94
CA THR A 2 9.86 14.81 -29.76
C THR A 2 8.87 14.10 -28.84
N SER A 3 7.58 14.40 -28.98
CA SER A 3 6.53 13.67 -28.27
C SER A 3 6.63 12.18 -28.59
N PRO A 4 6.58 11.28 -27.59
CA PRO A 4 6.61 9.84 -27.83
C PRO A 4 5.49 9.45 -28.81
N SER A 5 5.76 8.46 -29.66
CA SER A 5 4.77 8.00 -30.65
C SER A 5 3.47 7.58 -29.94
N PRO A 6 2.31 7.68 -30.61
CA PRO A 6 1.04 7.25 -30.02
C PRO A 6 1.10 5.83 -29.47
N ALA A 7 1.80 4.93 -30.16
CA ALA A 7 2.04 3.56 -29.71
C ALA A 7 2.85 3.49 -28.39
N ALA A 8 3.89 4.31 -28.24
CA ALA A 8 4.68 4.36 -27.01
C ALA A 8 3.87 4.87 -25.80
N GLN A 9 2.97 5.84 -26.01
CA GLN A 9 2.09 6.34 -24.94
C GLN A 9 1.13 5.26 -24.43
N VAL A 10 0.58 4.44 -25.32
CA VAL A 10 -0.28 3.31 -24.96
C VAL A 10 0.49 2.26 -24.14
N ILE A 11 1.73 1.96 -24.51
CA ILE A 11 2.55 0.99 -23.77
C ILE A 11 2.87 1.51 -22.36
N ILE A 12 3.20 2.80 -22.22
CA ILE A 12 3.54 3.40 -20.92
C ILE A 12 2.32 3.40 -19.98
N SER A 13 1.10 3.65 -20.49
CA SER A 13 -0.11 3.64 -19.66
C SER A 13 -0.53 2.24 -19.19
N LEU A 14 -0.11 1.19 -19.90
CA LEU A 14 -0.35 -0.21 -19.53
C LEU A 14 0.48 -0.67 -18.31
N ILE A 15 1.67 -0.10 -18.09
CA ILE A 15 2.57 -0.49 -16.99
C ILE A 15 1.88 -0.46 -15.62
N PRO A 16 1.24 0.64 -15.18
CA PRO A 16 0.57 0.65 -13.87
C PRO A 16 -0.63 -0.31 -13.82
N ILE A 17 -1.37 -0.49 -14.91
CA ILE A 17 -2.53 -1.38 -14.97
C ILE A 17 -2.09 -2.83 -14.76
N VAL A 18 -1.07 -3.28 -15.50
CA VAL A 18 -0.52 -4.63 -15.38
C VAL A 18 0.09 -4.82 -13.98
N GLY A 19 0.78 -3.81 -13.44
CA GLY A 19 1.30 -3.84 -12.08
C GLY A 19 0.22 -4.08 -11.02
N ILE A 20 -0.91 -3.36 -11.10
CA ILE A 20 -2.05 -3.52 -10.19
C ILE A 20 -2.68 -4.91 -10.35
N VAL A 21 -2.92 -5.36 -11.59
CA VAL A 21 -3.52 -6.68 -11.86
C VAL A 21 -2.64 -7.81 -11.31
N MET A 22 -1.34 -7.78 -11.60
CA MET A 22 -0.39 -8.78 -11.10
C MET A 22 -0.29 -8.75 -9.57
N GLY A 23 -0.29 -7.56 -8.96
CA GLY A 23 -0.35 -7.40 -7.51
C GLY A 23 -1.60 -8.07 -6.92
N CYS A 24 -2.78 -7.83 -7.49
CA CYS A 24 -4.02 -8.47 -7.06
C CYS A 24 -3.99 -9.99 -7.21
N VAL A 25 -3.42 -10.51 -8.30
CA VAL A 25 -3.28 -11.96 -8.52
C VAL A 25 -2.39 -12.60 -7.45
N VAL A 26 -1.24 -11.99 -7.13
CA VAL A 26 -0.32 -12.48 -6.08
C VAL A 26 -1.01 -12.45 -4.71
N ILE A 27 -1.67 -11.35 -4.36
CA ILE A 27 -2.41 -11.23 -3.10
C ILE A 27 -3.52 -12.28 -3.02
N PHE A 28 -4.26 -12.50 -4.12
CA PHE A 28 -5.32 -13.50 -4.17
C PHE A 28 -4.79 -14.91 -3.88
N PHE A 29 -3.72 -15.33 -4.57
CA PHE A 29 -3.12 -16.65 -4.33
C PHE A 29 -2.54 -16.77 -2.92
N TYR A 30 -1.91 -15.71 -2.40
CA TYR A 30 -1.44 -15.68 -1.02
C TYR A 30 -2.58 -15.89 -0.01
N LEU A 31 -3.69 -15.17 -0.16
CA LEU A 31 -4.86 -15.30 0.71
C LEU A 31 -5.51 -16.68 0.58
N TYR A 32 -5.67 -17.17 -0.64
CA TYR A 32 -6.21 -18.51 -0.90
C TYR A 32 -5.39 -19.60 -0.23
N TRP A 33 -4.06 -19.54 -0.39
CA TRP A 33 -3.15 -20.51 0.20
C TRP A 33 -3.12 -20.40 1.73
N SER A 34 -3.09 -19.18 2.27
CA SER A 34 -3.17 -18.94 3.71
C SER A 34 -4.46 -19.51 4.31
N HIS A 35 -5.59 -19.32 3.64
CA HIS A 35 -6.87 -19.89 4.06
C HIS A 35 -6.84 -21.42 4.06
N LYS A 36 -6.36 -22.06 2.99
CA LYS A 36 -6.17 -23.51 2.91
C LYS A 36 -5.28 -24.04 4.02
N GLN A 37 -4.15 -23.39 4.29
CA GLN A 37 -3.23 -23.75 5.37
C GLN A 37 -3.93 -23.65 6.73
N LYS A 38 -4.67 -22.58 7.00
CA LYS A 38 -5.40 -22.40 8.26
C LYS A 38 -6.45 -23.48 8.49
N ILE A 39 -7.23 -23.84 7.46
CA ILE A 39 -8.19 -24.95 7.57
C ILE A 39 -7.48 -26.27 7.91
N LEU A 40 -6.40 -26.61 7.21
CA LEU A 40 -5.64 -27.84 7.46
C LEU A 40 -5.01 -27.87 8.86
N MET A 41 -4.57 -26.72 9.38
CA MET A 41 -4.05 -26.61 10.75
C MET A 41 -5.16 -26.83 11.79
N ILE A 42 -6.36 -26.25 11.56
CA ILE A 42 -7.54 -26.47 12.41
C ILE A 42 -7.96 -27.94 12.40
N GLU A 43 -8.03 -28.59 11.24
CA GLU A 43 -8.37 -30.01 11.09
C GLU A 43 -7.38 -30.94 11.82
N LYS A 44 -6.10 -30.58 11.85
CA LYS A 44 -5.05 -31.33 12.56
C LYS A 44 -4.97 -31.03 14.06
N GLY A 45 -5.85 -30.17 14.59
CA GLY A 45 -5.83 -29.73 15.99
C GLY A 45 -4.66 -28.81 16.35
N ILE A 46 -3.92 -28.31 15.35
CA ILE A 46 -2.80 -27.38 15.54
C ILE A 46 -3.38 -25.95 15.49
N ILE A 47 -4.04 -25.53 16.57
CA ILE A 47 -4.63 -24.19 16.65
C ILE A 47 -3.54 -23.19 17.10
N GLU A 48 -2.91 -22.52 16.14
CA GLU A 48 -2.13 -21.32 16.43
C GLU A 48 -3.05 -20.08 16.40
N ASN A 49 -3.51 -19.65 17.57
CA ASN A 49 -4.09 -18.31 17.74
C ASN A 49 -2.96 -17.28 17.82
N LYS A 50 -2.37 -16.94 16.67
CA LYS A 50 -1.42 -15.83 16.61
C LYS A 50 -2.20 -14.51 16.49
N PRO A 51 -2.30 -13.69 17.54
CA PRO A 51 -2.96 -12.40 17.42
C PRO A 51 -2.21 -11.54 16.40
N PHE A 52 -2.96 -10.90 15.51
CA PHE A 52 -2.37 -9.96 14.58
C PHE A 52 -1.93 -8.70 15.34
N ASP A 53 -0.65 -8.33 15.22
CA ASP A 53 -0.12 -7.15 15.87
C ASP A 53 -0.47 -5.89 15.06
N TYR A 54 -1.66 -5.35 15.34
CA TYR A 54 -2.14 -4.10 14.74
C TYR A 54 -1.23 -2.90 15.03
N ARG A 55 -0.50 -2.92 16.16
CA ARG A 55 0.41 -1.85 16.55
C ARG A 55 1.65 -1.85 15.65
N LEU A 56 2.26 -3.01 15.45
CA LEU A 56 3.41 -3.15 14.56
C LEU A 56 3.02 -2.91 13.10
N PHE A 57 1.87 -3.42 12.68
CA PHE A 57 1.36 -3.23 11.32
C PHE A 57 1.14 -1.75 10.99
N SER A 58 0.43 -1.02 11.85
CA SER A 58 0.17 0.41 11.64
C SER A 58 1.45 1.25 11.62
N LEU A 59 2.44 0.93 12.45
CA LEU A 59 3.75 1.59 12.43
C LEU A 59 4.49 1.35 11.11
N PHE A 60 4.59 0.08 10.69
CA PHE A 60 5.32 -0.29 9.49
C PHE A 60 4.68 0.33 8.23
N VAL A 61 3.37 0.13 8.06
CA VAL A 61 2.64 0.66 6.91
C VAL A 61 2.61 2.20 6.94
N GLY A 62 2.45 2.79 8.12
CA GLY A 62 2.53 4.24 8.32
C GLY A 62 3.87 4.82 7.88
N CYS A 63 5.00 4.27 8.33
CA CYS A 63 6.33 4.72 7.93
C CYS A 63 6.59 4.56 6.43
N VAL A 64 6.18 3.43 5.83
CA VAL A 64 6.32 3.20 4.38
C VAL A 64 5.51 4.22 3.58
N LEU A 65 4.24 4.44 3.93
CA LEU A 65 3.38 5.42 3.26
C LEU A 65 3.83 6.86 3.50
N PHE A 66 4.44 7.16 4.66
CA PHE A 66 4.98 8.48 4.93
C PHE A 66 6.17 8.79 4.02
N GLY A 67 7.08 7.82 3.83
CA GLY A 67 8.19 7.95 2.88
C GLY A 67 7.72 8.12 1.44
N ILE A 68 6.79 7.27 0.98
CA ILE A 68 6.24 7.33 -0.38
C ILE A 68 5.45 8.63 -0.61
N GLY A 69 4.50 8.94 0.28
CA GLY A 69 3.66 10.13 0.20
C GLY A 69 4.48 11.41 0.31
N GLY A 70 5.45 11.46 1.23
CA GLY A 70 6.39 12.58 1.39
C GLY A 70 7.22 12.81 0.13
N GLY A 71 7.83 11.74 -0.39
CA GLY A 71 8.63 11.80 -1.63
C GLY A 71 7.81 12.27 -2.83
N LEU A 72 6.61 11.71 -3.04
CA LEU A 72 5.72 12.10 -4.13
C LEU A 72 5.20 13.53 -3.99
N THR A 73 4.81 13.94 -2.78
CA THR A 73 4.34 15.31 -2.51
C THR A 73 5.45 16.31 -2.80
N LEU A 74 6.65 16.06 -2.29
CA LEU A 74 7.81 16.92 -2.54
C LEU A 74 8.15 16.99 -4.03
N PHE A 75 8.16 15.85 -4.71
CA PHE A 75 8.44 15.79 -6.15
C PHE A 75 7.43 16.59 -6.96
N PHE A 76 6.12 16.38 -6.76
CA PHE A 76 5.09 17.11 -7.50
C PHE A 76 5.07 18.59 -7.15
N TYR A 77 5.31 18.95 -5.88
CA TYR A 77 5.41 20.35 -5.47
C TYR A 77 6.56 21.06 -6.16
N VAL A 78 7.75 20.45 -6.22
CA VAL A 78 8.93 21.03 -6.90
C VAL A 78 8.73 21.11 -8.41
N LYS A 79 8.09 20.10 -9.02
CA LYS A 79 7.92 20.03 -10.47
C LYS A 79 6.82 20.95 -11.01
N GLU A 80 5.65 20.94 -10.40
CA GLU A 80 4.43 21.58 -10.94
C GLU A 80 3.81 22.60 -9.99
N GLY A 81 4.31 22.72 -8.75
CA GLY A 81 3.74 23.59 -7.74
C GLY A 81 2.44 23.03 -7.14
N ILE A 82 1.50 23.92 -6.82
CA ILE A 82 0.19 23.54 -6.27
C ILE A 82 -0.75 23.20 -7.43
N GLY A 83 -1.07 21.91 -7.58
CA GLY A 83 -1.99 21.42 -8.59
C GLY A 83 -2.54 20.03 -8.25
N TYR A 84 -3.44 19.51 -9.09
CA TYR A 84 -4.08 18.21 -8.87
C TYR A 84 -3.09 17.04 -8.80
N SER A 85 -1.95 17.11 -9.49
CA SER A 85 -0.88 16.11 -9.41
C SER A 85 -0.38 15.90 -7.98
N LEU A 86 -0.43 16.95 -7.14
CA LEU A 86 0.00 16.89 -5.74
C LEU A 86 -0.83 15.91 -4.90
N LEU A 87 -2.09 15.65 -5.30
CA LEU A 87 -2.94 14.64 -4.65
C LEU A 87 -2.32 13.23 -4.71
N GLY A 88 -1.52 12.94 -5.75
CA GLY A 88 -0.81 11.66 -5.87
C GLY A 88 0.15 11.39 -4.71
N GLY A 89 0.70 12.44 -4.08
CA GLY A 89 1.52 12.32 -2.87
C GLY A 89 0.74 12.57 -1.58
N LEU A 90 -0.16 13.56 -1.58
CA LEU A 90 -0.91 13.96 -0.37
C LEU A 90 -1.83 12.86 0.12
N VAL A 91 -2.47 12.09 -0.77
CA VAL A 91 -3.38 11.01 -0.35
C VAL A 91 -2.64 9.93 0.45
N PRO A 92 -1.55 9.30 -0.05
CA PRO A 92 -0.73 8.39 0.76
C PRO A 92 -0.21 9.03 2.06
N LEU A 93 0.18 10.30 2.02
CA LEU A 93 0.70 11.03 3.18
C LEU A 93 -0.37 11.20 4.26
N SER A 94 -1.60 11.56 3.89
CA SER A 94 -2.73 11.64 4.83
C SER A 94 -3.04 10.30 5.47
N VAL A 95 -3.02 9.21 4.71
CA VAL A 95 -3.22 7.84 5.24
C VAL A 95 -2.10 7.49 6.23
N SER A 96 -0.85 7.84 5.91
CA SER A 96 0.29 7.58 6.78
C SER A 96 0.17 8.29 8.14
N ILE A 97 -0.27 9.55 8.15
CA ILE A 97 -0.50 10.31 9.38
C ILE A 97 -1.59 9.63 10.21
N GLY A 98 -2.69 9.20 9.59
CA GLY A 98 -3.75 8.48 10.28
C GLY A 98 -3.26 7.19 10.95
N LEU A 99 -2.45 6.39 10.25
CA LEU A 99 -1.89 5.15 10.78
C LEU A 99 -0.88 5.39 11.91
N LEU A 100 -0.01 6.40 11.78
CA LEU A 100 0.93 6.77 12.84
C LEU A 100 0.20 7.33 14.06
N PHE A 101 -0.86 8.11 13.86
CA PHE A 101 -1.70 8.60 14.94
C PHE A 101 -2.42 7.45 15.67
N PHE A 102 -2.93 6.47 14.93
CA PHE A 102 -3.49 5.24 15.49
C PHE A 102 -2.46 4.49 16.33
N HIS A 103 -1.23 4.34 15.82
CA HIS A 103 -0.14 3.69 16.57
C HIS A 103 0.17 4.39 17.89
N LEU A 104 0.26 5.72 17.89
CA LEU A 104 0.55 6.52 19.08
C LEU A 104 -0.54 6.42 20.15
N ASN A 105 -1.80 6.23 19.75
CA ASN A 105 -2.94 6.15 20.66
C ASN A 105 -3.41 4.71 20.92
N TYR A 106 -2.70 3.70 20.39
CA TYR A 106 -3.11 2.31 20.46
C TYR A 106 -3.33 1.81 21.90
N ASP A 107 -2.44 2.21 22.83
CA ASP A 107 -2.50 1.78 24.23
C ASP A 107 -3.71 2.37 24.99
N LYS A 108 -4.35 3.43 24.47
CA LYS A 108 -5.57 4.04 25.04
C LYS A 108 -6.87 3.43 24.50
N LEU A 109 -6.77 2.59 23.47
CA LEU A 109 -7.91 1.98 22.78
C LEU A 109 -8.20 0.55 23.25
N LYS A 110 -7.35 0.00 24.14
CA LYS A 110 -7.57 -1.25 24.86
C LYS A 110 -8.34 -1.00 26.15
#